data_AF-A0A401QGW9-F1
#
_entry.id   AF-A0A401QGW9-F1
#
_cell.length_a   1.000
_cell.length_b   1.000
_cell.length_c   1.000
_cell.angle_alpha   90.00
_cell.angle_beta   90.00
_cell.angle_gamma   90.00
#
_symmetry.space_group_name_H-M   'P 1'
#
loop_
_entity.id
_entity.type
_entity.pdbx_description
1 polymer ?
#
loop_
_entity_poly.entity_id
_entity_poly.type
_entity_poly.pdbx_seq_one_letter_code
_entity_poly.pdbx_strand_id
1 'polypeptide(L)'
;RVLSLAWHKSGTMIVTGSLDVIRVFDVKSGHSTRRILVDCGGTALHNRECVVWSVCFLSDYTIVSADSAGKVQFWDWRTGTLLKTHPITKCDVLTLAVNDAEDSIVAGTSEGTVVQFQLLTVKSGVSDAQWVRTKTFKHHSHDVRAVVHTKTALISGGLDAQLVIRPLMDLVETKSYEAALRKILFPHVSSSAATV
;
A
#
# COMPACT_ATOMS: atom_id res chain seq x y z
N ARG A 1 1.98 19.44 -4.67
CA ARG A 1 2.51 18.28 -5.43
C ARG A 1 1.62 17.08 -5.12
N VAL A 2 1.11 16.40 -6.14
CA VAL A 2 0.45 15.09 -5.97
C VAL A 2 1.53 14.02 -6.04
N LEU A 3 1.53 13.09 -5.09
CA LEU A 3 2.54 12.03 -4.98
C LEU A 3 1.98 10.67 -5.34
N SER A 4 0.70 10.45 -5.04
CA SER A 4 -0.02 9.23 -5.35
C SER A 4 -1.44 9.54 -5.77
N LEU A 5 -2.02 8.64 -6.55
CA LEU A 5 -3.42 8.70 -6.95
C LEU A 5 -3.99 7.31 -7.13
N ALA A 6 -5.30 7.16 -6.94
CA ALA A 6 -6.03 5.95 -7.25
C ALA A 6 -7.43 6.29 -7.76
N TRP A 7 -7.93 5.48 -8.69
CA TRP A 7 -9.29 5.58 -9.19
C TRP A 7 -10.22 4.74 -8.33
N HIS A 8 -11.42 5.25 -8.08
CA HIS A 8 -12.51 4.39 -7.63
C HIS A 8 -12.99 3.50 -8.78
N LYS A 9 -13.44 2.28 -8.48
CA LYS A 9 -13.92 1.30 -9.47
C LYS A 9 -15.09 1.80 -10.33
N SER A 10 -15.87 2.77 -9.84
CA SER A 10 -16.94 3.42 -10.62
C SER A 10 -16.43 4.30 -11.76
N GLY A 11 -15.16 4.71 -11.74
CA GLY A 11 -14.60 5.66 -12.70
C GLY A 11 -15.08 7.11 -12.51
N THR A 12 -15.89 7.39 -11.50
CA THR A 12 -16.45 8.74 -11.26
C THR A 12 -15.62 9.56 -10.28
N MET A 13 -14.69 8.93 -9.57
CA MET A 13 -13.94 9.56 -8.49
C MET A 13 -12.47 9.16 -8.53
N ILE A 14 -11.61 10.12 -8.15
CA ILE A 14 -10.17 9.93 -8.00
C ILE A 14 -9.79 10.38 -6.61
N VAL A 15 -8.98 9.59 -5.91
CA VAL A 15 -8.31 10.00 -4.68
C VAL A 15 -6.85 10.32 -4.97
N THR A 16 -6.31 11.34 -4.32
CA THR A 16 -4.89 11.74 -4.45
C THR A 16 -4.25 11.93 -3.08
N GLY A 17 -3.04 11.43 -2.91
CA GLY A 17 -2.18 11.69 -1.75
C GLY A 17 -1.17 12.81 -2.00
N SER A 18 -0.98 13.67 -1.01
CA SER A 18 -0.03 14.78 -1.02
C SER A 18 0.59 14.98 0.38
N LEU A 19 1.22 16.13 0.63
CA LEU A 19 1.66 16.50 1.97
C LEU A 19 0.44 16.82 2.85
N ASP A 20 0.34 16.13 3.99
CA ASP A 20 -0.69 16.20 5.04
C ASP A 20 -2.14 15.94 4.61
N VAL A 21 -2.37 15.75 3.31
CA VAL A 21 -3.71 15.84 2.75
C VAL A 21 -3.95 14.73 1.75
N ILE A 22 -5.10 14.09 1.91
CA ILE A 22 -5.76 13.28 0.89
C ILE A 22 -6.89 14.13 0.30
N ARG A 23 -6.97 14.21 -1.03
CA ARG A 23 -8.07 14.87 -1.73
C ARG A 23 -8.85 13.87 -2.56
N VAL A 24 -10.16 14.05 -2.61
CA VAL A 24 -11.06 13.28 -3.45
C VAL A 24 -11.68 14.23 -4.47
N PHE A 25 -11.60 13.86 -5.74
CA PHE A 25 -12.10 14.62 -6.87
C PHE A 25 -13.25 13.88 -7.53
N ASP A 26 -14.29 14.62 -7.89
CA ASP A 26 -15.31 14.15 -8.82
C ASP A 26 -14.83 14.38 -10.26
N VAL A 27 -14.85 13.34 -11.07
CA VAL A 27 -14.27 13.33 -12.42
C VAL A 27 -15.09 14.17 -13.39
N LYS A 28 -16.42 14.21 -13.22
CA LYS A 28 -17.31 14.95 -14.14
C LYS A 28 -17.17 16.46 -13.98
N SER A 29 -17.11 16.92 -12.73
CA SER A 29 -16.98 18.35 -12.41
C SER A 29 -15.54 18.84 -12.38
N GLY A 30 -14.57 17.94 -12.19
CA GLY A 30 -13.17 18.29 -11.99
C GLY A 30 -12.88 18.95 -10.64
N HIS A 31 -13.85 19.00 -9.73
CA HIS A 31 -13.72 19.68 -8.45
C HIS A 31 -13.33 18.71 -7.32
N SER A 32 -12.60 19.25 -6.34
CA SER A 32 -12.27 18.54 -5.10
C SER A 32 -13.51 18.46 -4.21
N THR A 33 -14.14 17.31 -4.14
CA THR A 33 -15.30 17.05 -3.28
C THR A 33 -14.91 16.93 -1.81
N ARG A 34 -13.74 16.35 -1.52
CA ARG A 34 -13.27 16.13 -0.14
C ARG A 34 -11.81 16.50 0.05
N ARG A 35 -11.51 17.09 1.20
CA ARG A 35 -10.16 17.29 1.73
C ARG A 35 -10.08 16.61 3.09
N ILE A 36 -9.20 15.63 3.23
CA ILE A 36 -9.00 14.84 4.43
C ILE A 36 -7.59 15.16 4.94
N LEU A 37 -7.47 15.51 6.22
CA LEU A 37 -6.18 15.74 6.88
C LEU A 37 -5.67 14.43 7.45
N VAL A 38 -4.42 14.09 7.14
CA VAL A 38 -3.78 12.85 7.58
C VAL A 38 -3.08 13.12 8.91
N ASP A 39 -3.37 12.30 9.92
CA ASP A 39 -2.70 12.40 11.22
C ASP A 39 -1.52 11.44 11.32
N CYS A 40 -0.33 12.03 11.35
CA CYS A 40 0.94 11.31 11.40
C CYS A 40 1.56 11.28 12.80
N GLY A 41 0.82 11.71 13.83
CA GLY A 41 1.17 11.51 15.23
C GLY A 41 2.37 12.33 15.71
N GLY A 42 2.67 13.46 15.06
CA GLY A 42 3.69 14.39 15.51
C GLY A 42 3.30 15.01 16.86
N THR A 43 4.23 15.03 17.81
CA THR A 43 4.09 15.86 19.00
C THR A 43 4.27 17.33 18.61
N ALA A 44 3.67 18.26 19.37
CA ALA A 44 3.76 19.71 19.13
C ALA A 44 5.19 20.26 19.01
N LEU A 45 6.21 19.50 19.44
CA LEU A 45 7.63 19.85 19.33
C LEU A 45 8.27 19.49 17.98
N HIS A 46 7.70 18.58 17.20
CA HIS A 46 8.21 18.17 15.89
C HIS A 46 7.05 18.12 14.89
N ASN A 47 6.68 19.29 14.37
CA ASN A 47 5.70 19.46 13.31
C ASN A 47 6.29 18.96 11.97
N ARG A 48 6.50 17.65 11.83
CA ARG A 48 7.01 17.06 10.60
C ARG A 48 5.82 16.83 9.67
N GLU A 49 5.85 17.47 8.51
CA GLU A 49 4.88 17.26 7.44
C GLU A 49 4.81 15.77 7.11
N CYS A 50 3.59 15.29 6.93
CA CYS A 50 3.32 13.92 6.61
C CYS A 50 3.21 13.71 5.11
N VAL A 51 3.99 12.78 4.59
CA VAL A 51 3.98 12.46 3.17
C VAL A 51 3.07 11.26 2.92
N VAL A 52 1.99 11.44 2.16
CA VAL A 52 1.13 10.34 1.72
C VAL A 52 1.71 9.71 0.45
N TRP A 53 2.54 8.70 0.64
CA TRP A 53 3.27 8.04 -0.44
C TRP A 53 2.40 7.20 -1.36
N SER A 54 1.34 6.58 -0.83
CA SER A 54 0.45 5.74 -1.62
C SER A 54 -0.98 5.82 -1.13
N VAL A 55 -1.93 5.73 -2.06
CA VAL A 55 -3.36 5.65 -1.77
C VAL A 55 -4.02 4.55 -2.61
N CYS A 56 -5.09 3.96 -2.09
CA CYS A 56 -5.99 3.07 -2.80
C CYS A 56 -7.44 3.48 -2.51
N PHE A 57 -8.35 3.20 -3.44
CA PHE A 57 -9.78 3.49 -3.31
C PHE A 57 -10.58 2.21 -3.56
N LEU A 58 -11.11 1.64 -2.48
CA LEU A 58 -11.87 0.40 -2.49
C LEU A 58 -13.30 0.63 -3.02
N SER A 59 -13.95 -0.43 -3.47
CA SER A 59 -15.31 -0.42 -4.04
C SER A 59 -16.42 -0.17 -3.02
N ASP A 60 -16.17 -0.43 -1.73
CA ASP A 60 -17.02 -0.01 -0.61
C ASP A 60 -16.87 1.49 -0.28
N TYR A 61 -16.07 2.19 -1.09
CA TYR A 61 -15.65 3.57 -0.94
C TYR A 61 -14.76 3.87 0.28
N THR A 62 -14.11 2.85 0.85
CA THR A 62 -13.04 3.07 1.81
C THR A 62 -11.78 3.54 1.08
N ILE A 63 -11.16 4.60 1.59
CA ILE A 63 -9.85 5.06 1.13
C ILE A 63 -8.79 4.44 2.03
N VAL A 64 -7.73 3.91 1.44
CA VAL A 64 -6.56 3.39 2.16
C VAL A 64 -5.36 4.27 1.85
N SER A 65 -4.63 4.71 2.85
CA SER A 65 -3.41 5.52 2.69
C SER A 65 -2.23 4.92 3.40
N ALA A 66 -1.04 5.14 2.84
CA ALA A 66 0.25 4.80 3.41
C ALA A 66 1.11 6.05 3.50
N ASP A 67 1.78 6.24 4.63
CA ASP A 67 2.44 7.50 4.95
C ASP A 67 3.89 7.38 5.46
N SER A 68 4.54 8.54 5.56
CA SER A 68 5.91 8.68 6.07
C SER A 68 6.05 8.43 7.59
N ALA A 69 4.94 8.29 8.33
CA ALA A 69 4.96 7.93 9.75
C ALA A 69 4.85 6.43 9.99
N GLY A 70 4.90 5.62 8.93
CA GLY A 70 4.89 4.16 9.05
C GLY A 70 3.50 3.58 9.28
N LYS A 71 2.45 4.34 8.95
CA LYS A 71 1.06 3.93 9.15
C LYS A 71 0.40 3.54 7.83
N VAL A 72 -0.53 2.59 7.95
CA VAL A 72 -1.58 2.34 6.95
C VAL A 72 -2.90 2.75 7.58
N GLN A 73 -3.63 3.67 6.95
CA GLN A 73 -4.84 4.27 7.49
C GLN A 73 -6.02 4.07 6.56
N PHE A 74 -7.19 3.87 7.14
CA PHE A 74 -8.45 3.62 6.46
C PHE A 74 -9.41 4.76 6.76
N TRP A 75 -10.08 5.28 5.73
CA TRP A 75 -10.91 6.48 5.81
C TRP A 75 -12.24 6.26 5.11
N ASP A 76 -13.31 6.79 5.70
CA ASP A 76 -14.58 6.96 5.01
C ASP A 76 -14.45 8.17 4.07
N TRP A 77 -14.66 7.98 2.77
CA TRP A 77 -14.49 9.06 1.79
C TRP A 77 -15.51 10.20 1.95
N ARG A 78 -16.74 9.88 2.40
CA ARG A 78 -17.90 10.77 2.39
C ARG A 78 -17.84 11.72 3.57
N THR A 79 -17.60 11.17 4.75
CA THR A 79 -17.40 11.93 5.99
C THR A 79 -15.95 12.41 6.14
N GLY A 80 -14.99 11.83 5.40
CA GLY A 80 -13.57 12.10 5.59
C GLY A 80 -13.04 11.67 6.95
N THR A 81 -13.73 10.78 7.66
CA THR A 81 -13.34 10.34 9.00
C THR A 81 -12.39 9.18 8.94
N LEU A 82 -11.40 9.18 9.84
CA LEU A 82 -10.49 8.06 10.04
C LEU A 82 -11.25 6.88 10.67
N LEU A 83 -11.32 5.76 9.95
CA LEU A 83 -11.94 4.52 10.41
C LEU A 83 -10.96 3.69 11.25
N LYS A 84 -9.71 3.57 10.77
CA LYS A 84 -8.70 2.74 11.42
C LYS A 84 -7.29 3.21 11.09
N THR A 85 -6.39 3.08 12.06
CA THR A 85 -4.94 3.26 11.88
C THR A 85 -4.21 1.98 12.24
N HIS A 86 -3.31 1.54 11.35
CA HIS A 86 -2.37 0.45 11.59
C HIS A 86 -0.93 0.98 11.56
N PRO A 87 -0.31 1.23 12.72
CA PRO A 87 1.12 1.54 12.77
C PRO A 87 1.91 0.26 12.53
N ILE A 88 2.49 0.11 11.33
CA ILE A 88 3.18 -1.13 10.94
C ILE A 88 4.69 -1.06 11.07
N THR A 89 5.27 0.13 10.98
CA THR A 89 6.71 0.38 11.16
C THR A 89 6.94 1.81 11.68
N LYS A 90 8.19 2.16 11.98
CA LYS A 90 8.62 3.54 12.29
C LYS A 90 9.22 4.24 11.06
N CYS A 91 9.33 3.54 9.94
CA CYS A 91 9.88 4.04 8.69
C CYS A 91 8.75 4.26 7.68
N ASP A 92 9.00 4.98 6.59
CA ASP A 92 8.00 5.28 5.57
C ASP A 92 7.36 4.03 4.95
N VAL A 93 6.04 4.04 4.78
CA VAL A 93 5.32 3.08 3.94
C VAL A 93 5.17 3.70 2.56
N LEU A 94 5.85 3.15 1.56
CA LEU A 94 6.04 3.81 0.26
C LEU A 94 5.00 3.42 -0.79
N THR A 95 4.41 2.22 -0.69
CA THR A 95 3.57 1.67 -1.75
C THR A 95 2.50 0.76 -1.17
N LEU A 96 1.33 0.77 -1.80
CA LEU A 96 0.19 -0.09 -1.50
C LEU A 96 -0.30 -0.79 -2.77
N ALA A 97 -0.80 -2.01 -2.63
CA ALA A 97 -1.62 -2.66 -3.64
C ALA A 97 -2.76 -3.44 -2.98
N VAL A 98 -3.92 -3.42 -3.62
CA VAL A 98 -5.11 -4.18 -3.24
C VAL A 98 -5.31 -5.26 -4.29
N ASN A 99 -5.78 -6.43 -3.88
CA ASN A 99 -6.18 -7.46 -4.82
C ASN A 99 -7.57 -7.19 -5.42
N ASP A 100 -7.91 -7.86 -6.52
CA ASP A 100 -9.18 -7.68 -7.24
C ASP A 100 -10.43 -8.01 -6.40
N ALA A 101 -10.31 -8.92 -5.43
CA ALA A 101 -11.38 -9.27 -4.50
C ALA A 101 -11.55 -8.28 -3.34
N GLU A 102 -10.63 -7.33 -3.19
CA GLU A 102 -10.59 -6.33 -2.10
C GLU A 102 -10.61 -6.94 -0.69
N ASP A 103 -10.10 -8.17 -0.54
CA ASP A 103 -9.97 -8.87 0.74
C ASP A 103 -8.51 -8.94 1.23
N SER A 104 -7.54 -8.49 0.44
CA SER A 104 -6.15 -8.41 0.84
C SER A 104 -5.42 -7.18 0.29
N ILE A 105 -4.65 -6.55 1.17
CA ILE A 105 -3.82 -5.38 0.87
C ILE A 105 -2.38 -5.69 1.23
N VAL A 106 -1.45 -5.23 0.41
CA VAL A 106 -0.01 -5.33 0.67
C VAL A 106 0.62 -3.95 0.69
N ALA A 107 1.53 -3.75 1.63
CA ALA A 107 2.23 -2.50 1.86
C ALA A 107 3.74 -2.71 1.81
N GLY A 108 4.45 -1.94 1.01
CA GLY A 108 5.92 -1.95 0.93
C GLY A 108 6.53 -0.78 1.69
N THR A 109 7.61 -1.02 2.44
CA THR A 109 8.24 -0.02 3.32
C THR A 109 9.64 0.39 2.89
N SER A 110 10.11 1.52 3.43
CA SER A 110 11.48 2.06 3.29
C SER A 110 12.58 1.12 3.80
N GLU A 111 12.26 0.19 4.68
CA GLU A 111 13.21 -0.76 5.29
C GLU A 111 13.24 -2.14 4.62
N GLY A 112 12.67 -2.27 3.41
CA GLY A 112 12.67 -3.52 2.65
C GLY A 112 11.66 -4.57 3.11
N THR A 113 10.68 -4.14 3.90
CA THR A 113 9.61 -5.01 4.42
C THR A 113 8.35 -4.88 3.58
N VAL A 114 7.68 -6.01 3.35
CA VAL A 114 6.33 -6.09 2.79
C VAL A 114 5.37 -6.61 3.86
N VAL A 115 4.30 -5.87 4.14
CA VAL A 115 3.28 -6.24 5.12
C VAL A 115 1.97 -6.58 4.40
N GLN A 116 1.34 -7.69 4.76
CA GLN A 116 0.04 -8.10 4.24
C GLN A 116 -1.05 -7.87 5.28
N PHE A 117 -2.17 -7.33 4.82
CA PHE A 117 -3.43 -7.24 5.54
C PHE A 117 -4.47 -8.14 4.86
N GLN A 118 -5.37 -8.70 5.66
CA GLN A 118 -6.55 -9.40 5.19
C GLN A 118 -7.80 -8.83 5.85
N LEU A 119 -8.88 -8.78 5.10
CA LEU A 119 -10.20 -8.41 5.59
C LEU A 119 -10.87 -9.67 6.16
N LEU A 120 -11.02 -9.72 7.48
CA LEU A 120 -11.54 -10.90 8.18
C LEU A 120 -12.85 -10.56 8.90
N THR A 121 -13.85 -11.43 8.76
CA THR A 121 -15.10 -11.33 9.53
C THR A 121 -14.86 -11.79 10.96
N VAL A 122 -15.06 -10.90 11.94
CA VAL A 122 -14.93 -11.26 13.35
C VAL A 122 -16.22 -11.93 13.83
N LYS A 123 -16.11 -13.13 14.40
CA LYS A 123 -17.26 -13.89 14.97
C LYS A 123 -17.70 -13.32 16.33
N SER A 124 -17.99 -12.03 16.42
CA SER A 124 -18.45 -11.38 17.65
C SER A 124 -19.81 -10.69 17.45
N GLY A 125 -20.85 -11.46 17.14
CA GLY A 125 -22.28 -11.07 17.24
C GLY A 125 -22.79 -9.99 16.27
N VAL A 126 -21.92 -9.08 15.85
CA VAL A 126 -22.10 -8.07 14.81
C VAL A 126 -21.09 -8.43 13.73
N SER A 127 -21.56 -8.78 12.54
CA SER A 127 -20.74 -9.29 11.43
C SER A 127 -19.93 -8.16 10.76
N ASP A 128 -19.01 -7.55 11.50
CA ASP A 128 -18.18 -6.48 10.96
C ASP A 128 -16.84 -7.04 10.50
N ALA A 129 -16.54 -6.86 9.22
CA ALA A 129 -15.26 -7.25 8.65
C ALA A 129 -14.20 -6.22 9.06
N GLN A 130 -13.02 -6.69 9.46
CA GLN A 130 -11.95 -5.83 9.95
C GLN A 130 -10.65 -6.14 9.22
N TRP A 131 -9.92 -5.10 8.86
CA TRP A 131 -8.57 -5.22 8.31
C TRP A 131 -7.60 -5.64 9.41
N VAL A 132 -6.95 -6.78 9.22
CA VAL A 132 -5.98 -7.34 10.18
C VAL A 132 -4.66 -7.56 9.48
N ARG A 133 -3.57 -7.11 10.11
CA ARG A 133 -2.21 -7.43 9.67
C ARG A 133 -1.96 -8.93 9.89
N THR A 134 -1.66 -9.67 8.83
CA THR A 134 -1.50 -11.13 8.88
C THR A 134 -0.06 -11.58 8.70
N LYS A 135 0.62 -11.11 7.64
CA LYS A 135 1.96 -11.58 7.28
C LYS A 135 2.93 -10.42 7.11
N THR A 136 4.21 -10.67 7.35
CA THR A 136 5.29 -9.70 7.16
C THR A 136 6.46 -10.42 6.52
N PHE A 137 6.96 -9.89 5.41
CA PHE A 137 8.01 -10.48 4.59
C PHE A 137 9.17 -9.50 4.49
N LYS A 138 10.39 -9.97 4.75
CA LYS A 138 11.61 -9.18 4.58
C LYS A 138 12.47 -9.81 3.51
N HIS A 139 12.08 -9.59 2.26
CA HIS A 139 12.78 -10.12 1.10
C HIS A 139 13.69 -9.11 0.42
N HIS A 140 13.52 -7.81 0.70
CA HIS A 140 14.38 -6.76 0.15
C HIS A 140 15.38 -6.26 1.18
N SER A 141 16.58 -5.89 0.74
CA SER A 141 17.60 -5.26 1.59
C SER A 141 17.48 -3.74 1.65
N HIS A 142 16.80 -3.16 0.67
CA HIS A 142 16.49 -1.74 0.55
C HIS A 142 14.98 -1.60 0.36
N ASP A 143 14.48 -0.36 0.34
CA ASP A 143 13.05 -0.10 0.30
C ASP A 143 12.29 -0.84 -0.82
N VAL A 144 11.02 -1.07 -0.57
CA VAL A 144 10.10 -1.62 -1.55
C VAL A 144 9.40 -0.45 -2.25
N ARG A 145 9.65 -0.26 -3.55
CA ARG A 145 9.14 0.88 -4.33
C ARG A 145 7.88 0.55 -5.11
N ALA A 146 7.67 -0.71 -5.43
CA ALA A 146 6.47 -1.18 -6.11
C ALA A 146 6.03 -2.50 -5.52
N VAL A 147 4.72 -2.63 -5.31
CA VAL A 147 4.06 -3.90 -4.98
C VAL A 147 2.88 -4.11 -5.91
N VAL A 148 2.60 -5.37 -6.23
CA VAL A 148 1.42 -5.80 -6.99
C VAL A 148 0.81 -6.98 -6.28
N HIS A 149 -0.50 -6.92 -6.07
CA HIS A 149 -1.27 -8.03 -5.51
C HIS A 149 -2.15 -8.66 -6.57
N THR A 150 -1.82 -9.89 -6.94
CA THR A 150 -2.64 -10.69 -7.86
C THR A 150 -3.45 -11.72 -7.07
N LYS A 151 -4.29 -12.49 -7.75
CA LYS A 151 -5.02 -13.61 -7.14
C LYS A 151 -4.07 -14.73 -6.69
N THR A 152 -2.94 -14.91 -7.36
CA THR A 152 -2.05 -16.07 -7.17
C THR A 152 -0.71 -15.72 -6.53
N ALA A 153 -0.31 -14.45 -6.55
CA ALA A 153 0.99 -14.02 -6.04
C ALA A 153 1.00 -12.57 -5.56
N LEU A 154 1.90 -12.31 -4.61
CA LEU A 154 2.36 -10.98 -4.23
C LEU A 154 3.71 -10.75 -4.92
N ILE A 155 3.81 -9.67 -5.69
CA ILE A 155 5.04 -9.28 -6.38
C ILE A 155 5.55 -7.98 -5.77
N SER A 156 6.85 -7.90 -5.47
CA SER A 156 7.48 -6.69 -4.92
C SER A 156 8.81 -6.38 -5.60
N GLY A 157 9.06 -5.10 -5.83
CA GLY A 157 10.31 -4.57 -6.41
C GLY A 157 10.93 -3.52 -5.51
N GLY A 158 12.25 -3.61 -5.29
CA GLY A 158 13.01 -2.68 -4.46
C GLY A 158 14.22 -2.07 -5.18
N LEU A 159 14.90 -1.08 -4.56
CA LEU A 159 16.15 -0.53 -5.10
C LEU A 159 17.37 -1.43 -4.87
N ASP A 160 17.17 -2.59 -4.27
CA ASP A 160 18.15 -3.67 -4.27
C ASP A 160 18.23 -4.41 -5.62
N ALA A 161 17.59 -3.85 -6.66
CA ALA A 161 17.49 -4.43 -8.00
C ALA A 161 16.86 -5.84 -8.01
N GLN A 162 16.05 -6.15 -6.99
CA GLN A 162 15.39 -7.44 -6.86
C GLN A 162 13.90 -7.32 -7.17
N LEU A 163 13.39 -8.28 -7.92
CA LEU A 163 11.97 -8.56 -8.08
C LEU A 163 11.66 -9.87 -7.36
N VAL A 164 10.78 -9.79 -6.37
CA VAL A 164 10.36 -10.93 -5.55
C VAL A 164 8.94 -11.29 -5.96
N ILE A 165 8.73 -12.56 -6.31
CA ILE A 165 7.41 -13.11 -6.63
C ILE A 165 7.12 -14.18 -5.57
N ARG A 166 6.13 -13.91 -4.72
CA ARG A 166 5.70 -14.80 -3.66
C ARG A 166 4.31 -15.37 -3.98
N PRO A 167 4.22 -16.67 -4.30
CA PRO A 167 2.93 -17.33 -4.50
C PRO A 167 2.08 -17.33 -3.23
N LEU A 168 0.78 -17.15 -3.39
CA LEU A 168 -0.23 -17.28 -2.33
C LEU A 168 -0.69 -18.74 -2.31
N MET A 169 0.06 -19.55 -1.56
CA MET A 169 -0.04 -21.01 -1.54
C MET A 169 -1.42 -21.57 -1.15
N ASP A 170 -2.28 -20.78 -0.49
CA ASP A 170 -3.65 -21.18 -0.14
C ASP A 170 -4.55 -21.36 -1.39
N LEU A 171 -4.11 -20.90 -2.57
CA LEU A 171 -4.83 -20.96 -3.85
C LEU A 171 -4.08 -21.77 -4.93
N VAL A 172 -2.94 -22.37 -4.61
CA VAL A 172 -2.14 -23.17 -5.55
C VAL A 172 -2.33 -24.65 -5.20
N GLU A 173 -3.36 -25.27 -5.78
CA GLU A 173 -3.77 -26.67 -5.48
C GLU A 173 -2.73 -27.74 -5.87
N THR A 174 -1.69 -27.38 -6.63
CA THR A 174 -0.63 -28.30 -7.05
C THR A 174 0.74 -27.77 -6.66
N LYS A 175 1.55 -28.60 -5.98
CA LYS A 175 2.97 -28.31 -5.72
C LYS A 175 3.74 -28.34 -7.05
N SER A 176 3.62 -27.28 -7.84
CA SER A 176 4.35 -27.08 -9.09
C SER A 176 5.53 -26.13 -8.89
N TYR A 177 6.41 -26.03 -9.88
CA TYR A 177 7.48 -25.01 -9.97
C TYR A 177 6.97 -23.56 -9.77
N GLU A 178 5.66 -23.33 -9.92
CA GLU A 178 5.00 -22.04 -9.72
C GLU A 178 4.70 -21.72 -8.25
N ALA A 179 4.74 -22.72 -7.36
CA ALA A 179 4.50 -22.54 -5.92
C ALA A 179 5.73 -22.04 -5.14
N ALA A 180 6.92 -21.99 -5.75
CA ALA A 180 8.15 -21.54 -5.10
C ALA A 180 8.27 -20.01 -5.08
N LEU A 181 8.80 -19.46 -3.97
CA LEU A 181 9.25 -18.07 -3.91
C LEU A 181 10.33 -17.85 -4.98
N ARG A 182 10.14 -16.85 -5.85
CA ARG A 182 11.14 -16.45 -6.85
C ARG A 182 11.73 -15.11 -6.49
N LYS A 183 13.05 -15.02 -6.64
CA LYS A 183 13.81 -13.79 -6.45
C LYS A 183 14.70 -13.59 -7.66
N ILE A 184 14.36 -12.60 -8.46
CA ILE A 184 15.05 -12.26 -9.69
C ILE A 184 15.91 -11.05 -9.39
N LEU A 185 17.24 -11.21 -9.49
CA LEU A 185 18.19 -10.11 -9.39
C LEU A 185 18.44 -9.56 -10.78
N PHE A 186 18.15 -8.28 -10.99
CA PHE A 186 18.54 -7.60 -12.20
C PHE A 186 19.99 -7.12 -12.07
N PRO A 187 20.85 -7.37 -13.08
CA PRO A 187 22.21 -6.86 -13.07
C PRO A 187 22.19 -5.34 -13.06
N HIS A 188 22.95 -4.73 -12.15
CA HIS A 188 23.30 -3.32 -12.27
C HIS A 188 24.44 -3.25 -13.31
N VAL A 189 24.24 -2.49 -14.39
CA VAL A 189 25.38 -2.10 -15.22
C VAL A 189 26.12 -1.04 -14.42
N SER A 190 27.15 -1.45 -13.67
CA SER A 190 28.13 -0.47 -13.22
C SER A 190 28.77 0.10 -14.49
N SER A 191 28.59 1.38 -14.74
CA SER A 191 29.40 2.10 -15.71
C SER A 191 30.84 2.21 -15.16
N SER A 192 31.56 1.09 -15.06
CA SER A 192 33.02 1.15 -15.13
C SER A 192 33.35 1.35 -16.60
N ALA A 193 33.40 2.63 -16.97
CA ALA A 193 33.88 3.09 -18.26
C ALA A 193 35.22 2.41 -18.58
N ALA A 194 35.38 2.14 -19.86
CA ALA A 194 36.61 1.70 -20.49
C ALA A 194 37.82 2.45 -19.92
N THR A 195 38.79 1.71 -19.39
CA THR A 195 40.17 2.19 -19.34
C THR A 195 40.87 1.59 -20.56
N VAL A 196 41.43 2.51 -21.34
CA VAL A 196 42.14 2.39 -22.63
C VAL A 196 43.06 1.19 -22.73
#